data_AF-A0A661NGX7-F1
#
_entry.id   AF-A0A661NGX7-F1
#
_cell.length_a   1.000
_cell.length_b   1.000
_cell.length_c   1.000
_cell.angle_alpha   90.00
_cell.angle_beta   90.00
_cell.angle_gamma   90.00
#
_symmetry.space_group_name_H-M   'P 1'
#
loop_
_entity.id
_entity.type
_entity.pdbx_description
1 polymer ?
#
loop_
_entity_poly.entity_id
_entity_poly.type
_entity_poly.pdbx_seq_one_letter_code
_entity_poly.pdbx_strand_id
1 'polypeptide(L)'
;MSLSGKAAVALLAAALVLGPLACGGSKRVRRLQRQEIQQRLRRLETPGLVIGEFTLDDHAVVDGDTIRVAGLRTTLRLLAIDTEETFKSEADRRLYEMGFDKYLQAKQGPSPRPVKAATPLGEAAKHFAEKFFAGVRTVRLERDHPKDIRGRYGRYLAYVFARKQGRWVNYNLECVRAGMSPYFTKYSYSRRFHDQFVAAQRQAQQARRGIWDPRREHYRDYPERLEWWNARAEFIWRFEQEAMGRDNYITLTHWDAVRRLERHLDREVVLLGLVGEIKLGDKGPTKVMLSRRIGSDFPLVFFDKDVFGSSGIGGYRGEFVIVRGIVSKWHNRWRHRDELQIVVNTPGQITVSKMVPNYSGWDTEGEVERAEVEAERQHWRELLQQQQDKVEQEAQP
;
A
#
# COMPACT_ATOMS: atom_id res chain seq x y z
N MET A 1 37.44 -78.18 -40.94
CA MET A 1 36.06 -77.71 -41.23
C MET A 1 36.09 -76.20 -41.07
N SER A 2 36.37 -75.45 -42.14
CA SER A 2 35.40 -74.98 -43.14
C SER A 2 34.45 -73.90 -42.59
N LEU A 3 34.78 -72.66 -42.96
CA LEU A 3 33.90 -71.54 -43.37
C LEU A 3 33.00 -70.91 -42.29
N SER A 4 32.66 -69.62 -42.30
CA SER A 4 33.01 -68.40 -43.07
C SER A 4 31.94 -67.37 -42.63
N GLY A 5 32.29 -66.10 -42.38
CA GLY A 5 31.24 -65.14 -42.01
C GLY A 5 31.60 -63.71 -41.62
N LYS A 6 32.59 -63.10 -42.28
CA LYS A 6 32.77 -61.64 -42.53
C LYS A 6 32.41 -60.64 -41.39
N ALA A 7 33.44 -60.19 -40.66
CA ALA A 7 33.43 -58.89 -39.98
C ALA A 7 34.04 -57.84 -40.93
N ALA A 8 33.24 -56.86 -41.35
CA ALA A 8 33.71 -55.70 -42.09
C ALA A 8 33.91 -54.52 -41.14
N VAL A 9 35.13 -54.01 -41.10
CA VAL A 9 35.52 -52.75 -40.45
C VAL A 9 34.96 -51.59 -41.26
N ALA A 10 34.23 -50.69 -40.61
CA ALA A 10 33.95 -49.36 -41.13
C ALA A 10 34.23 -48.34 -40.03
N LEU A 11 35.33 -47.59 -40.21
CA LEU A 11 35.64 -46.36 -39.48
C LEU A 11 34.56 -45.31 -39.77
N LEU A 12 33.91 -44.80 -38.73
CA LEU A 12 33.10 -43.59 -38.81
C LEU A 12 33.49 -42.68 -37.64
N ALA A 13 34.23 -41.63 -38.00
CA ALA A 13 34.54 -40.50 -37.14
C ALA A 13 33.23 -39.79 -36.75
N ALA A 14 32.86 -39.84 -35.48
CA ALA A 14 31.80 -39.00 -34.93
C ALA A 14 32.42 -37.70 -34.43
N ALA A 15 32.29 -36.65 -35.23
CA ALA A 15 32.62 -35.29 -34.86
C ALA A 15 31.74 -34.81 -33.69
N LEU A 16 32.39 -34.23 -32.67
CA LEU A 16 31.74 -33.39 -31.67
C LEU A 16 31.03 -32.23 -32.38
N VAL A 17 29.70 -32.21 -32.34
CA VAL A 17 28.92 -31.00 -32.60
C VAL A 17 28.46 -30.47 -31.25
N LEU A 18 29.25 -29.55 -30.69
CA LEU A 18 28.80 -28.60 -29.68
C LEU A 18 27.81 -27.64 -30.36
N GLY A 19 26.53 -27.96 -30.28
CA GLY A 19 25.45 -27.04 -30.69
C GLY A 19 25.23 -25.96 -29.64
N PRO A 20 24.98 -24.69 -30.03
CA PRO A 20 24.84 -23.60 -29.09
C PRO A 20 23.56 -23.75 -28.28
N LEU A 21 23.68 -23.67 -26.95
CA LEU A 21 22.58 -23.47 -26.01
C LEU A 21 21.94 -22.10 -26.28
N ALA A 22 21.06 -22.04 -27.27
CA ALA A 22 20.21 -20.89 -27.52
C ALA A 22 19.18 -20.79 -26.38
N CYS A 23 19.33 -19.75 -25.56
CA CYS A 23 18.36 -19.28 -24.58
C CYS A 23 17.04 -18.91 -25.26
N GLY A 24 16.14 -19.87 -25.39
CA GLY A 24 14.82 -19.69 -25.98
C GLY A 24 13.84 -20.73 -25.48
N GLY A 25 13.49 -20.68 -24.18
CA GLY A 25 12.51 -21.61 -23.61
C GLY A 25 11.22 -21.67 -24.43
N SER A 26 10.80 -22.87 -24.81
CA SER A 26 9.67 -23.11 -25.72
C SER A 26 8.40 -22.38 -25.27
N LYS A 27 7.53 -22.01 -26.23
CA LYS A 27 6.24 -21.33 -25.96
C LYS A 27 5.43 -22.02 -24.84
N ARG A 28 5.54 -23.35 -24.72
CA ARG A 28 4.91 -24.16 -23.68
C ARG A 28 5.47 -23.88 -22.28
N VAL A 29 6.79 -23.77 -22.13
CA VAL A 29 7.46 -23.44 -20.85
C VAL A 29 7.07 -22.03 -20.38
N ARG A 30 7.10 -21.05 -21.28
CA ARG A 30 6.68 -19.67 -20.97
C ARG A 30 5.21 -19.61 -20.52
N ARG A 31 4.32 -20.37 -21.17
CA ARG A 31 2.90 -20.46 -20.79
C ARG A 31 2.69 -21.08 -19.41
N LEU A 32 3.40 -22.16 -19.08
CA LEU A 32 3.34 -22.81 -17.76
C LEU A 32 3.85 -21.87 -16.65
N GLN A 33 4.98 -21.20 -16.87
CA GLN A 33 5.50 -20.19 -15.94
C GLN A 33 4.49 -19.06 -15.71
N ARG A 34 3.85 -18.55 -16.78
CA ARG A 34 2.81 -17.54 -16.65
C ARG A 34 1.61 -18.03 -15.83
N GLN A 35 1.16 -19.26 -16.04
CA GLN A 35 0.06 -19.85 -15.27
C GLN A 35 0.42 -19.99 -13.78
N GLU A 36 1.64 -20.44 -13.47
CA GLU A 36 2.12 -20.57 -12.10
C GLU A 36 2.19 -19.20 -11.40
N ILE A 37 2.72 -18.18 -12.09
CA ILE A 37 2.74 -16.80 -11.59
C ILE A 37 1.31 -16.33 -11.28
N GLN A 38 0.36 -16.51 -12.21
CA GLN A 38 -1.02 -16.10 -11.99
C GLN A 38 -1.68 -16.86 -10.82
N GLN A 39 -1.39 -18.14 -10.63
CA GLN A 39 -1.87 -18.89 -9.46
C GLN A 39 -1.29 -18.35 -8.15
N ARG A 40 0.00 -18.02 -8.12
CA ARG A 40 0.63 -17.39 -6.93
C ARG A 40 0.00 -16.03 -6.64
N LEU A 41 -0.27 -15.21 -7.65
CA LEU A 41 -0.89 -13.90 -7.49
C LEU A 41 -2.31 -13.99 -6.91
N ARG A 42 -3.07 -15.05 -7.18
CA ARG A 42 -4.40 -15.26 -6.55
C ARG A 42 -4.32 -15.33 -5.02
N ARG A 43 -3.18 -15.73 -4.45
CA ARG A 43 -2.99 -15.75 -2.98
C ARG A 43 -3.01 -14.35 -2.38
N LEU A 44 -2.69 -13.30 -3.15
CA LEU A 44 -2.80 -11.92 -2.71
C LEU A 44 -4.26 -11.51 -2.42
N GLU A 45 -5.25 -12.20 -2.98
CA GLU A 45 -6.68 -12.00 -2.66
C GLU A 45 -7.19 -12.96 -1.57
N THR A 46 -6.40 -13.95 -1.18
CA THR A 46 -6.81 -14.93 -0.17
C THR A 46 -6.52 -14.38 1.23
N PRO A 47 -7.52 -14.34 2.14
CA PRO A 47 -7.31 -13.93 3.52
C PRO A 47 -6.28 -14.81 4.24
N GLY A 48 -5.50 -14.21 5.13
CA GLY A 48 -4.47 -14.91 5.90
C GLY A 48 -3.23 -14.05 6.15
N LEU A 49 -2.42 -14.45 7.12
CA LEU A 49 -1.20 -13.71 7.49
C LEU A 49 -0.06 -13.94 6.52
N VAL A 50 0.18 -15.19 6.09
CA VAL A 50 1.22 -15.49 5.10
C VAL A 50 0.59 -15.52 3.72
N ILE A 51 1.03 -14.62 2.84
CA ILE A 51 0.54 -14.55 1.46
C ILE A 51 1.24 -15.62 0.62
N GLY A 52 2.56 -15.74 0.77
CA GLY A 52 3.38 -16.73 0.08
C GLY A 52 4.72 -16.17 -0.38
N GLU A 53 5.41 -16.95 -1.22
CA GLU A 53 6.70 -16.60 -1.79
C GLU A 53 6.57 -16.15 -3.25
N PHE A 54 7.20 -15.04 -3.57
CA PHE A 54 7.10 -14.35 -4.84
C PHE A 54 8.49 -14.01 -5.37
N THR A 55 8.67 -14.15 -6.68
CA THR A 55 9.87 -13.69 -7.36
C THR A 55 9.83 -12.17 -7.47
N LEU A 56 10.91 -11.49 -7.10
CA LEU A 56 11.05 -10.05 -7.35
C LEU A 56 11.08 -9.78 -8.86
N ASP A 57 10.51 -8.65 -9.29
CA ASP A 57 10.60 -8.22 -10.69
C ASP A 57 12.00 -7.72 -11.05
N ASP A 58 12.29 -7.60 -12.33
CA ASP A 58 13.47 -6.87 -12.78
C ASP A 58 13.29 -5.40 -12.38
N HIS A 59 14.28 -4.80 -11.71
CA HIS A 59 14.15 -3.49 -11.06
C HIS A 59 12.98 -3.41 -10.04
N ALA A 60 12.87 -4.43 -9.19
CA ALA A 60 11.80 -4.53 -8.19
C ALA A 60 11.64 -3.34 -7.23
N VAL A 61 12.71 -2.59 -6.93
CA VAL A 61 12.63 -1.44 -6.02
C VAL A 61 12.16 -0.21 -6.79
N VAL A 62 10.97 0.28 -6.44
CA VAL A 62 10.41 1.51 -7.02
C VAL A 62 10.79 2.71 -6.16
N ASP A 63 10.59 2.55 -4.85
CA ASP A 63 10.88 3.52 -3.81
C ASP A 63 11.28 2.77 -2.52
N GLY A 64 11.69 3.48 -1.47
CA GLY A 64 12.10 2.89 -0.19
C GLY A 64 11.00 2.09 0.53
N ASP A 65 9.74 2.36 0.23
CA ASP A 65 8.57 1.70 0.82
C ASP A 65 7.65 1.03 -0.21
N THR A 66 8.15 0.84 -1.44
CA THR A 66 7.36 0.36 -2.57
C THR A 66 8.17 -0.57 -3.47
N ILE A 67 7.70 -1.81 -3.65
CA ILE A 67 8.36 -2.81 -4.51
C ILE A 67 7.42 -3.49 -5.50
N ARG A 68 7.98 -4.18 -6.51
CA ARG A 68 7.28 -5.03 -7.48
C ARG A 68 7.68 -6.49 -7.33
N VAL A 69 6.72 -7.37 -7.61
CA VAL A 69 6.94 -8.81 -7.76
C VAL A 69 6.48 -9.25 -9.14
N ALA A 70 7.15 -10.25 -9.68
CA ALA A 70 6.98 -10.70 -11.05
C ALA A 70 5.50 -11.02 -11.37
N GLY A 71 5.00 -10.41 -12.46
CA GLY A 71 3.66 -10.62 -12.99
C GLY A 71 2.53 -9.89 -12.26
N LEU A 72 2.83 -9.18 -11.16
CA LEU A 72 1.86 -8.32 -10.50
C LEU A 72 1.80 -6.96 -11.23
N ARG A 73 0.61 -6.60 -11.74
CA ARG A 73 0.37 -5.34 -12.48
C ARG A 73 0.41 -4.07 -11.62
N THR A 74 0.54 -4.21 -10.31
CA THR A 74 0.54 -3.10 -9.36
C THR A 74 1.73 -3.25 -8.42
N THR A 75 2.11 -2.17 -7.75
CA THR A 75 3.10 -2.22 -6.69
C THR A 75 2.54 -2.79 -5.39
N LEU A 76 3.45 -3.22 -4.53
CA LEU A 76 3.22 -3.55 -3.14
C LEU A 76 3.54 -2.32 -2.30
N ARG A 77 2.57 -1.87 -1.49
CA ARG A 77 2.79 -0.83 -0.47
C ARG A 77 3.26 -1.51 0.81
N LEU A 78 4.44 -1.12 1.27
CA LEU A 78 5.05 -1.72 2.43
C LEU A 78 4.44 -1.18 3.73
N LEU A 79 4.02 -2.10 4.60
CA LEU A 79 3.35 -1.78 5.87
C LEU A 79 4.31 -1.20 6.90
N ALA A 80 3.79 -0.32 7.77
CA ALA A 80 4.50 0.28 8.91
C ALA A 80 5.75 1.11 8.59
N ILE A 81 5.97 1.44 7.32
CA ILE A 81 6.98 2.38 6.85
C ILE A 81 6.37 3.42 5.92
N ASP A 82 6.95 4.61 5.94
CA ASP A 82 6.73 5.73 5.02
C ASP A 82 8.10 6.38 4.80
N THR A 83 8.74 6.09 3.67
CA THR A 83 10.04 6.70 3.33
C THR A 83 9.81 8.07 2.72
N GLU A 84 10.77 8.98 2.88
CA GLU A 84 10.68 10.27 2.18
C GLU A 84 10.71 10.06 0.66
N GLU A 85 10.12 10.98 -0.09
CA GLU A 85 9.98 10.84 -1.54
C GLU A 85 11.33 10.99 -2.28
N THR A 86 11.47 10.33 -3.43
CA THR A 86 12.60 10.54 -4.36
C THR A 86 12.35 11.69 -5.33
N PHE A 87 13.41 12.25 -5.93
CA PHE A 87 13.29 13.33 -6.92
C PHE A 87 12.79 12.81 -8.27
N LYS A 88 11.48 12.81 -8.44
CA LYS A 88 10.76 12.26 -9.62
C LYS A 88 10.68 13.24 -10.81
N SER A 89 11.00 14.53 -10.64
CA SER A 89 10.94 15.52 -11.74
C SER A 89 12.08 16.53 -11.74
N GLU A 90 12.42 17.03 -12.94
CA GLU A 90 13.45 18.07 -13.15
C GLU A 90 13.08 19.39 -12.48
N ALA A 91 11.80 19.76 -12.47
CA ALA A 91 11.32 20.95 -11.79
C ALA A 91 11.60 20.90 -10.28
N ASP A 92 11.44 19.71 -9.66
CA ASP A 92 11.70 19.53 -8.24
C ASP A 92 13.21 19.58 -7.93
N ARG A 93 14.04 19.04 -8.83
CA ARG A 93 15.51 19.14 -8.75
C ARG A 93 16.00 20.58 -8.82
N ARG A 94 15.48 21.38 -9.76
CA ARG A 94 15.82 22.81 -9.89
C ARG A 94 15.37 23.62 -8.68
N LEU A 95 14.20 23.32 -8.11
CA LEU A 95 13.76 23.98 -6.88
C LEU A 95 14.70 23.64 -5.71
N TYR A 96 15.19 22.39 -5.65
CA TYR A 96 16.17 21.96 -4.66
C TYR A 96 17.53 22.68 -4.77
N GLU A 97 17.97 23.05 -5.97
CA GLU A 97 19.21 23.83 -6.19
C GLU A 97 19.22 25.19 -5.47
N MET A 98 18.06 25.71 -5.07
CA MET A 98 17.94 26.94 -4.28
C MET A 98 18.41 26.78 -2.82
N GLY A 99 18.73 25.55 -2.41
CA GLY A 99 19.08 25.17 -1.03
C GLY A 99 17.90 24.51 -0.32
N PHE A 100 18.20 23.49 0.50
CA PHE A 100 17.20 22.59 1.07
C PHE A 100 16.12 23.29 1.91
N ASP A 101 16.49 24.28 2.74
CA ASP A 101 15.51 24.99 3.57
C ASP A 101 14.53 25.82 2.73
N LYS A 102 15.03 26.52 1.68
CA LYS A 102 14.18 27.27 0.74
C LYS A 102 13.31 26.33 -0.07
N TYR A 103 13.85 25.18 -0.47
CA TYR A 103 13.12 24.13 -1.15
C TYR A 103 11.95 23.64 -0.30
N LEU A 104 12.19 23.22 0.96
CA LEU A 104 11.12 22.78 1.85
C LEU A 104 10.08 23.87 2.09
N GLN A 105 10.51 25.13 2.27
CA GLN A 105 9.57 26.25 2.40
C GLN A 105 8.72 26.45 1.13
N ALA A 106 9.31 26.34 -0.05
CA ALA A 106 8.59 26.44 -1.31
C ALA A 106 7.62 25.27 -1.52
N LYS A 107 8.02 24.04 -1.15
CA LYS A 107 7.14 22.86 -1.16
C LYS A 107 5.99 23.00 -0.18
N GLN A 108 6.25 23.55 1.00
CA GLN A 108 5.25 23.83 2.02
C GLN A 108 4.25 24.87 1.51
N GLY A 109 4.73 25.96 0.90
CA GLY A 109 3.91 27.03 0.38
C GLY A 109 2.94 27.57 1.44
N PRO A 110 1.68 27.86 1.09
CA PRO A 110 0.67 28.32 2.04
C PRO A 110 0.01 27.16 2.81
N SER A 111 0.46 25.91 2.60
CA SER A 111 -0.13 24.76 3.29
C SER A 111 0.05 24.93 4.79
N PRO A 112 -1.00 24.82 5.61
CA PRO A 112 -0.86 24.76 7.05
C PRO A 112 -0.42 23.35 7.51
N ARG A 113 -0.08 22.44 6.57
CA ARG A 113 0.12 21.02 6.84
C ARG A 113 1.46 20.51 6.32
N PRO A 114 2.09 19.56 7.02
CA PRO A 114 3.20 18.77 6.51
C PRO A 114 2.98 18.29 5.07
N VAL A 115 3.84 18.73 4.15
CA VAL A 115 3.84 18.27 2.76
C VAL A 115 4.80 17.11 2.58
N LYS A 116 4.56 16.27 1.57
CA LYS A 116 5.55 15.31 1.10
C LYS A 116 6.38 15.98 0.01
N ALA A 117 7.69 16.05 0.23
CA ALA A 117 8.68 16.62 -0.69
C ALA A 117 9.77 15.58 -0.97
N ALA A 118 10.40 15.65 -2.14
CA ALA A 118 11.55 14.80 -2.40
C ALA A 118 12.75 15.24 -1.55
N THR A 119 13.56 14.30 -1.10
CA THR A 119 14.74 14.62 -0.28
C THR A 119 15.92 13.72 -0.61
N PRO A 120 17.15 14.13 -0.26
CA PRO A 120 18.31 13.24 -0.34
C PRO A 120 18.15 11.97 0.51
N LEU A 121 17.38 12.01 1.61
CA LEU A 121 17.09 10.79 2.38
C LEU A 121 16.03 9.89 1.77
N GLY A 122 15.12 10.41 0.95
CA GLY A 122 14.27 9.58 0.09
C GLY A 122 15.11 8.77 -0.90
N GLU A 123 16.07 9.42 -1.58
CA GLU A 123 17.03 8.73 -2.44
C GLU A 123 17.90 7.72 -1.67
N ALA A 124 18.34 8.08 -0.45
CA ALA A 124 19.09 7.15 0.40
C ALA A 124 18.25 5.93 0.82
N ALA A 125 16.95 6.12 1.10
CA ALA A 125 16.03 5.04 1.46
C ALA A 125 15.81 4.08 0.29
N LYS A 126 15.64 4.61 -0.93
CA LYS A 126 15.59 3.80 -2.15
C LYS A 126 16.88 3.00 -2.36
N HIS A 127 18.05 3.63 -2.27
CA HIS A 127 19.33 2.93 -2.37
C HIS A 127 19.53 1.88 -1.27
N PHE A 128 19.01 2.13 -0.06
CA PHE A 128 19.01 1.14 1.02
C PHE A 128 18.14 -0.07 0.66
N ALA A 129 16.94 0.12 0.09
CA ALA A 129 16.13 -0.96 -0.46
C ALA A 129 16.90 -1.76 -1.52
N GLU A 130 17.49 -1.10 -2.51
CA GLU A 130 18.25 -1.75 -3.58
C GLU A 130 19.39 -2.61 -3.03
N LYS A 131 20.17 -2.08 -2.09
CA LYS A 131 21.23 -2.83 -1.40
C LYS A 131 20.67 -3.98 -0.55
N PHE A 132 19.53 -3.78 0.09
CA PHE A 132 18.90 -4.84 0.88
C PHE A 132 18.46 -6.01 0.00
N PHE A 133 17.88 -5.73 -1.17
CA PHE A 133 17.38 -6.76 -2.09
C PHE A 133 18.42 -7.23 -3.13
N ALA A 134 19.64 -6.69 -3.12
CA ALA A 134 20.72 -7.14 -3.98
C ALA A 134 20.96 -8.67 -3.83
N GLY A 135 20.92 -9.39 -4.95
CA GLY A 135 21.06 -10.85 -4.99
C GLY A 135 19.84 -11.63 -4.46
N VAL A 136 18.77 -10.97 -4.02
CA VAL A 136 17.54 -11.62 -3.57
C VAL A 136 16.64 -11.86 -4.78
N ARG A 137 16.39 -13.14 -5.10
CA ARG A 137 15.44 -13.52 -6.16
C ARG A 137 14.01 -13.66 -5.64
N THR A 138 13.85 -14.20 -4.43
CA THR A 138 12.55 -14.57 -3.86
C THR A 138 12.35 -13.89 -2.53
N VAL A 139 11.15 -13.34 -2.34
CA VAL A 139 10.70 -12.74 -1.08
C VAL A 139 9.45 -13.45 -0.58
N ARG A 140 9.27 -13.48 0.74
CA ARG A 140 8.02 -13.89 1.37
C ARG A 140 7.21 -12.66 1.74
N LEU A 141 5.96 -12.64 1.31
CA LEU A 141 5.02 -11.57 1.61
C LEU A 141 4.08 -11.99 2.73
N GLU A 142 3.85 -11.10 3.68
CA GLU A 142 2.96 -11.32 4.81
C GLU A 142 2.09 -10.08 5.09
N ARG A 143 0.93 -10.27 5.71
CA ARG A 143 0.03 -9.20 6.17
C ARG A 143 0.24 -8.91 7.64
N ASP A 144 -0.12 -7.70 8.07
CA ASP A 144 -0.27 -7.39 9.49
C ASP A 144 -1.57 -7.95 10.06
N HIS A 145 -2.66 -7.83 9.31
CA HIS A 145 -3.98 -8.32 9.67
C HIS A 145 -4.59 -9.15 8.53
N PRO A 146 -5.23 -10.31 8.79
CA PRO A 146 -5.74 -11.19 7.74
C PRO A 146 -6.87 -10.57 6.91
N LYS A 147 -7.52 -9.51 7.41
CA LYS A 147 -8.60 -8.82 6.70
C LYS A 147 -8.14 -7.59 5.89
N ASP A 148 -6.89 -7.16 6.04
CA ASP A 148 -6.31 -6.02 5.33
C ASP A 148 -5.58 -6.49 4.08
N ILE A 149 -6.28 -6.50 2.95
CA ILE A 149 -5.74 -7.02 1.68
C ILE A 149 -5.14 -5.90 0.82
N ARG A 150 -5.90 -4.81 0.62
CA ARG A 150 -5.51 -3.68 -0.23
C ARG A 150 -5.76 -2.37 0.48
N GLY A 151 -4.91 -1.38 0.22
CA GLY A 151 -5.16 0.01 0.59
C GLY A 151 -6.28 0.64 -0.25
N ARG A 152 -6.62 1.91 0.06
CA ARG A 152 -7.70 2.66 -0.61
C ARG A 152 -7.54 2.66 -2.13
N TYR A 153 -6.32 2.84 -2.62
CA TYR A 153 -6.01 2.95 -4.05
C TYR A 153 -5.71 1.63 -4.75
N GLY A 154 -5.93 0.52 -4.05
CA GLY A 154 -5.84 -0.81 -4.62
C GLY A 154 -4.45 -1.45 -4.56
N ARG A 155 -3.41 -0.77 -4.07
CA ARG A 155 -2.11 -1.41 -3.79
C ARG A 155 -2.28 -2.50 -2.74
N TYR A 156 -1.61 -3.63 -2.92
CA TYR A 156 -1.59 -4.69 -1.90
C TYR A 156 -0.70 -4.26 -0.74
N LEU A 157 -1.14 -4.56 0.47
CA LEU A 157 -0.44 -4.22 1.70
C LEU A 157 0.37 -5.42 2.19
N ALA A 158 1.68 -5.25 2.40
CA ALA A 158 2.53 -6.35 2.84
C ALA A 158 3.73 -5.91 3.69
N TYR A 159 4.14 -6.79 4.59
CA TYR A 159 5.52 -6.93 5.02
C TYR A 159 6.29 -7.80 4.03
N VAL A 160 7.55 -7.45 3.80
CA VAL A 160 8.43 -8.17 2.88
C VAL A 160 9.57 -8.79 3.67
N PHE A 161 9.74 -10.09 3.52
CA PHE A 161 10.84 -10.84 4.09
C PHE A 161 11.78 -11.31 2.98
N ALA A 162 13.07 -11.03 3.12
CA ALA A 162 14.11 -11.56 2.25
C ALA A 162 14.94 -12.60 3.01
N ARG A 163 15.41 -13.63 2.30
CA ARG A 163 16.30 -14.62 2.91
C ARG A 163 17.73 -14.10 2.92
N LYS A 164 18.29 -13.88 4.11
CA LYS A 164 19.66 -13.44 4.34
C LYS A 164 20.34 -14.39 5.33
N GLN A 165 21.52 -14.90 4.97
CA GLN A 165 22.28 -15.85 5.80
C GLN A 165 21.41 -17.01 6.30
N GLY A 166 20.61 -17.60 5.40
CA GLY A 166 19.71 -18.71 5.71
C GLY A 166 18.40 -18.35 6.41
N ARG A 167 18.23 -17.12 6.92
CA ARG A 167 17.06 -16.68 7.72
C ARG A 167 16.18 -15.69 6.97
N TRP A 168 14.89 -15.68 7.28
CA TRP A 168 13.98 -14.63 6.80
C TRP A 168 14.15 -13.36 7.63
N VAL A 169 14.43 -12.24 6.97
CA VAL A 169 14.65 -10.93 7.58
C VAL A 169 13.57 -9.97 7.08
N ASN A 170 12.86 -9.32 8.00
CA ASN A 170 11.80 -8.35 7.71
C ASN A 170 12.40 -7.03 7.23
N TYR A 171 12.29 -6.74 5.92
CA TYR A 171 12.81 -5.51 5.34
C TYR A 171 12.23 -4.25 5.99
N ASN A 172 10.91 -4.23 6.23
CA ASN A 172 10.22 -3.07 6.79
C ASN A 172 10.83 -2.70 8.16
N LEU A 173 11.11 -3.70 8.99
CA LEU A 173 11.76 -3.50 10.29
C LEU A 173 13.21 -3.01 10.15
N GLU A 174 13.98 -3.57 9.22
CA GLU A 174 15.35 -3.10 8.95
C GLU A 174 15.38 -1.68 8.39
N CYS A 175 14.39 -1.29 7.59
CA CYS A 175 14.24 0.07 7.06
C CYS A 175 14.10 1.08 8.20
N VAL A 176 13.24 0.79 9.19
CA VAL A 176 13.11 1.61 10.42
C VAL A 176 14.40 1.59 11.25
N ARG A 177 15.01 0.41 11.46
CA ARG A 177 16.26 0.28 12.25
C ARG A 177 17.44 1.04 11.63
N ALA A 178 17.48 1.13 10.32
CA ALA A 178 18.47 1.89 9.56
C ALA A 178 18.21 3.40 9.56
N GLY A 179 17.05 3.85 10.07
CA GLY A 179 16.65 5.26 10.06
C GLY A 179 16.24 5.75 8.67
N MET A 180 15.83 4.86 7.76
CA MET A 180 15.35 5.24 6.42
C MET A 180 13.86 5.61 6.43
N SER A 181 13.14 5.21 7.48
CA SER A 181 11.73 5.52 7.68
C SER A 181 11.43 5.60 9.19
N PRO A 182 10.49 6.44 9.64
CA PRO A 182 9.92 6.30 10.96
C PRO A 182 9.06 5.04 11.04
N TYR A 183 8.71 4.62 12.25
CA TYR A 183 7.63 3.66 12.43
C TYR A 183 6.30 4.33 12.09
N PHE A 184 5.74 3.99 10.93
CA PHE A 184 4.56 4.64 10.37
C PHE A 184 3.26 3.99 10.89
N THR A 185 2.70 4.58 11.95
CA THR A 185 1.53 4.07 12.69
C THR A 185 0.18 4.63 12.24
N LYS A 186 0.18 5.47 11.20
CA LYS A 186 -0.99 6.25 10.73
C LYS A 186 -2.30 5.45 10.55
N TYR A 187 -2.19 4.17 10.17
CA TYR A 187 -3.33 3.29 9.87
C TYR A 187 -3.56 2.18 10.91
N SER A 188 -2.92 2.29 12.09
CA SER A 188 -2.92 1.38 13.26
C SER A 188 -1.49 1.04 13.67
N TYR A 189 -1.32 0.65 14.93
CA TYR A 189 -0.16 -0.12 15.34
C TYR A 189 -0.09 -1.46 14.57
N SER A 190 1.13 -1.97 14.41
CA SER A 190 1.37 -3.28 13.82
C SER A 190 0.93 -4.32 14.84
N ARG A 191 -0.03 -5.14 14.47
CA ARG A 191 -0.57 -6.18 15.36
C ARG A 191 0.43 -7.31 15.62
N ARG A 192 1.51 -7.38 14.82
CA ARG A 192 2.48 -8.47 14.85
C ARG A 192 3.88 -8.04 15.26
N PHE A 193 4.27 -6.80 14.97
CA PHE A 193 5.65 -6.33 15.10
C PHE A 193 5.77 -4.99 15.82
N HIS A 194 4.73 -4.50 16.51
CA HIS A 194 4.73 -3.21 17.20
C HIS A 194 5.99 -2.98 18.04
N ASP A 195 6.26 -3.86 19.01
CA ASP A 195 7.40 -3.72 19.92
C ASP A 195 8.74 -3.73 19.19
N GLN A 196 8.84 -4.52 18.12
CA GLN A 196 10.04 -4.58 17.30
C GLN A 196 10.27 -3.26 16.56
N PHE A 197 9.22 -2.67 15.98
CA PHE A 197 9.30 -1.38 15.32
C PHE A 197 9.61 -0.25 16.31
N VAL A 198 8.99 -0.24 17.49
CA VAL A 198 9.30 0.74 18.55
C VAL A 198 10.77 0.63 18.96
N ALA A 199 11.26 -0.59 19.19
CA ALA A 199 12.67 -0.81 19.52
C ALA A 199 13.62 -0.39 18.38
N ALA A 200 13.28 -0.71 17.13
CA ALA A 200 14.06 -0.34 15.96
C ALA A 200 14.14 1.17 15.77
N GLN A 201 13.02 1.88 15.92
CA GLN A 201 12.99 3.35 15.85
C GLN A 201 13.85 3.96 16.96
N ARG A 202 13.69 3.48 18.19
CA ARG A 202 14.49 3.94 19.34
C ARG A 202 15.99 3.75 19.08
N GLN A 203 16.40 2.60 18.55
CA GLN A 203 17.80 2.34 18.16
C GLN A 203 18.29 3.32 17.10
N ALA A 204 17.47 3.59 16.08
CA ALA A 204 17.82 4.52 15.00
C ALA A 204 17.95 5.98 15.51
N GLN A 205 17.05 6.40 16.41
CA GLN A 205 17.09 7.71 17.06
C GLN A 205 18.32 7.89 17.94
N GLN A 206 18.61 6.92 18.82
CA GLN A 206 19.78 6.96 19.72
C GLN A 206 21.10 7.00 18.92
N ALA A 207 21.17 6.24 17.83
CA ALA A 207 22.33 6.20 16.95
C ALA A 207 22.35 7.33 15.91
N ARG A 208 21.37 8.25 15.92
CA ARG A 208 21.22 9.36 14.94
C ARG A 208 21.38 8.88 13.50
N ARG A 209 20.66 7.82 13.12
CA ARG A 209 20.73 7.23 11.77
C ARG A 209 19.73 7.89 10.83
N GLY A 210 20.13 8.11 9.58
CA GLY A 210 19.23 8.54 8.52
C GLY A 210 18.43 9.78 8.90
N ILE A 211 17.10 9.67 8.90
CA ILE A 211 16.16 10.76 9.22
C ILE A 211 16.27 11.28 10.66
N TRP A 212 17.08 10.63 11.50
CA TRP A 212 17.38 11.05 12.87
C TRP A 212 18.75 11.73 13.02
N ASP A 213 19.51 11.90 11.94
CA ASP A 213 20.73 12.72 11.94
C ASP A 213 20.37 14.17 11.55
N PRO A 214 20.44 15.15 12.48
CA PRO A 214 20.06 16.53 12.19
C PRO A 214 20.93 17.20 11.11
N ARG A 215 22.11 16.63 10.81
CA ARG A 215 23.03 17.11 9.77
C ARG A 215 22.64 16.65 8.37
N ARG A 216 21.66 15.75 8.23
CA ARG A 216 21.17 15.26 6.95
C ARG A 216 19.93 16.05 6.53
N GLU A 217 19.69 16.06 5.22
CA GLU A 217 18.55 16.74 4.61
C GLU A 217 17.36 15.80 4.56
N HIS A 218 16.43 16.02 5.48
CA HIS A 218 15.25 15.22 5.73
C HIS A 218 14.11 16.11 6.23
N TYR A 219 12.89 15.57 6.34
CA TYR A 219 11.75 16.31 6.87
C TYR A 219 11.99 16.78 8.31
N ARG A 220 11.60 18.02 8.63
CA ARG A 220 11.83 18.63 9.94
C ARG A 220 10.68 18.44 10.93
N ASP A 221 9.56 17.87 10.47
CA ASP A 221 8.26 17.79 11.16
C ASP A 221 7.91 16.37 11.65
N TYR A 222 8.93 15.51 11.85
CA TYR A 222 8.72 14.16 12.37
C TYR A 222 8.06 14.10 13.76
N PRO A 223 8.39 14.98 14.73
CA PRO A 223 7.68 15.00 16.01
C PRO A 223 6.16 15.15 15.84
N GLU A 224 5.72 16.09 15.01
CA GLU A 224 4.32 16.39 14.74
C GLU A 224 3.64 15.25 13.98
N ARG A 225 4.33 14.69 12.97
CA ARG A 225 3.85 13.51 12.24
C ARG A 225 3.65 12.31 13.17
N LEU A 226 4.63 12.03 14.03
CA LEU A 226 4.56 10.91 14.98
C LEU A 226 3.45 11.10 16.01
N GLU A 227 3.27 12.31 16.54
CA GLU A 227 2.17 12.63 17.45
C GLU A 227 0.82 12.32 16.79
N TRP A 228 0.61 12.83 15.58
CA TRP A 228 -0.61 12.57 14.82
C TRP A 228 -0.83 11.09 14.50
N TRP A 229 0.19 10.42 13.94
CA TRP A 229 0.09 9.02 13.55
C TRP A 229 -0.20 8.13 14.75
N ASN A 230 0.43 8.39 15.90
CA ASN A 230 0.19 7.64 17.13
C ASN A 230 -1.20 7.92 17.70
N ALA A 231 -1.69 9.16 17.66
CA ALA A 231 -3.05 9.48 18.08
C ALA A 231 -4.12 8.76 17.22
N ARG A 232 -3.88 8.64 15.91
CA ARG A 232 -4.71 7.82 15.01
C ARG A 232 -4.62 6.34 15.36
N ALA A 233 -3.40 5.83 15.52
CA ALA A 233 -3.15 4.44 15.84
C ALA A 233 -3.86 4.01 17.12
N GLU A 234 -3.78 4.83 18.16
CA GLU A 234 -4.44 4.60 19.45
C GLU A 234 -5.97 4.58 19.31
N PHE A 235 -6.54 5.49 18.52
CA PHE A 235 -7.99 5.51 18.27
C PHE A 235 -8.48 4.24 17.56
N ILE A 236 -7.75 3.79 16.53
CA ILE A 236 -8.04 2.55 15.80
C ILE A 236 -7.85 1.34 16.72
N TRP A 237 -6.74 1.29 17.46
CA TRP A 237 -6.42 0.18 18.35
C TRP A 237 -7.49 -0.02 19.42
N ARG A 238 -7.98 1.06 20.05
CA ARG A 238 -9.08 1.00 21.02
C ARG A 238 -10.36 0.42 20.42
N PHE A 239 -10.73 0.87 19.22
CA PHE A 239 -11.88 0.29 18.51
C PHE A 239 -11.67 -1.22 18.27
N GLU A 240 -10.47 -1.62 17.85
CA GLU A 240 -10.17 -3.02 17.59
C GLU A 240 -10.22 -3.90 18.84
N GLN A 241 -9.76 -3.39 19.99
CA GLN A 241 -9.91 -4.07 21.27
C GLN A 241 -11.39 -4.28 21.61
N GLU A 242 -12.23 -3.25 21.44
CA GLU A 242 -13.66 -3.36 21.72
C GLU A 242 -14.38 -4.28 20.71
N ALA A 243 -13.92 -4.30 19.46
CA ALA A 243 -14.49 -5.10 18.39
C ALA A 243 -14.23 -6.62 18.53
N MET A 244 -13.30 -7.04 19.40
CA MET A 244 -12.93 -8.44 19.55
C MET A 244 -14.15 -9.30 19.90
N GLY A 245 -14.42 -10.31 19.05
CA GLY A 245 -15.55 -11.22 19.21
C GLY A 245 -16.93 -10.65 18.83
N ARG A 246 -17.03 -9.39 18.37
CA ARG A 246 -18.32 -8.73 18.06
C ARG A 246 -18.54 -8.62 16.55
N ASP A 247 -19.57 -9.31 16.03
CA ASP A 247 -19.84 -9.30 14.58
C ASP A 247 -20.44 -7.97 14.08
N ASN A 248 -21.04 -7.17 14.97
CA ASN A 248 -21.58 -5.86 14.61
C ASN A 248 -20.54 -4.72 14.69
N TYR A 249 -19.29 -5.00 15.07
CA TYR A 249 -18.18 -4.05 15.03
C TYR A 249 -17.38 -4.26 13.73
N ILE A 250 -17.41 -3.25 12.85
CA ILE A 250 -16.93 -3.38 11.48
C ILE A 250 -15.88 -2.29 11.20
N THR A 251 -14.65 -2.69 10.87
CA THR A 251 -13.67 -1.82 10.23
C THR A 251 -13.97 -1.77 8.74
N LEU A 252 -14.26 -0.58 8.20
CA LEU A 252 -14.77 -0.44 6.84
C LEU A 252 -13.75 -0.90 5.78
N THR A 253 -12.45 -0.78 6.05
CA THR A 253 -11.36 -1.18 5.12
C THR A 253 -11.18 -2.68 4.98
N HIS A 254 -11.73 -3.49 5.90
CA HIS A 254 -11.65 -4.94 5.81
C HIS A 254 -12.35 -5.46 4.55
N TRP A 255 -11.79 -6.50 3.92
CA TRP A 255 -12.34 -7.06 2.68
C TRP A 255 -13.78 -7.59 2.82
N ASP A 256 -14.19 -7.99 4.03
CA ASP A 256 -15.50 -8.53 4.34
C ASP A 256 -16.52 -7.47 4.79
N ALA A 257 -16.13 -6.20 4.91
CA ALA A 257 -16.96 -5.16 5.52
C ALA A 257 -18.35 -5.02 4.87
N VAL A 258 -18.44 -4.99 3.54
CA VAL A 258 -19.73 -4.85 2.83
C VAL A 258 -20.64 -6.05 3.12
N ARG A 259 -20.14 -7.28 3.01
CA ARG A 259 -20.92 -8.49 3.32
C ARG A 259 -21.38 -8.48 4.78
N ARG A 260 -20.55 -7.99 5.71
CA ARG A 260 -20.92 -7.86 7.12
C ARG A 260 -22.03 -6.83 7.30
N LEU A 261 -21.94 -5.67 6.64
CA LEU A 261 -22.98 -4.64 6.65
C LEU A 261 -24.30 -5.15 6.07
N GLU A 262 -24.27 -5.89 4.95
CA GLU A 262 -25.46 -6.51 4.35
C GLU A 262 -26.16 -7.49 5.30
N ARG A 263 -25.38 -8.31 6.03
CA ARG A 263 -25.92 -9.22 7.06
C ARG A 263 -26.53 -8.49 8.26
N HIS A 264 -26.19 -7.22 8.44
CA HIS A 264 -26.72 -6.35 9.50
C HIS A 264 -27.71 -5.31 8.96
N LEU A 265 -28.31 -5.54 7.78
CA LEU A 265 -29.39 -4.69 7.31
C LEU A 265 -30.50 -4.61 8.38
N ASP A 266 -30.98 -3.39 8.61
CA ASP A 266 -31.98 -3.04 9.62
C ASP A 266 -31.57 -3.36 11.07
N ARG A 267 -30.26 -3.51 11.32
CA ARG A 267 -29.66 -3.73 12.64
C ARG A 267 -28.60 -2.68 12.95
N GLU A 268 -28.37 -2.45 14.24
CA GLU A 268 -27.31 -1.56 14.71
C GLU A 268 -25.92 -2.18 14.47
N VAL A 269 -25.00 -1.37 13.93
CA VAL A 269 -23.58 -1.65 13.84
C VAL A 269 -22.77 -0.54 14.48
N VAL A 270 -21.52 -0.85 14.82
CA VAL A 270 -20.50 0.11 15.21
C VAL A 270 -19.39 0.06 14.15
N LEU A 271 -19.27 1.12 13.37
CA LEU A 271 -18.45 1.19 12.17
C LEU A 271 -17.24 2.11 12.39
N LEU A 272 -16.03 1.59 12.22
CA LEU A 272 -14.82 2.41 12.12
C LEU A 272 -14.55 2.73 10.65
N GLY A 273 -14.42 4.02 10.32
CA GLY A 273 -14.11 4.47 8.95
C GLY A 273 -13.43 5.83 8.93
N LEU A 274 -12.70 6.12 7.85
CA LEU A 274 -12.03 7.40 7.63
C LEU A 274 -12.95 8.35 6.89
N VAL A 275 -13.17 9.57 7.38
CA VAL A 275 -13.99 10.58 6.70
C VAL A 275 -13.26 11.09 5.47
N GLY A 276 -13.72 10.73 4.27
CA GLY A 276 -13.07 11.11 3.00
C GLY A 276 -13.60 12.42 2.44
N GLU A 277 -14.88 12.43 2.10
CA GLU A 277 -15.55 13.55 1.42
C GLU A 277 -16.78 13.98 2.23
N ILE A 278 -17.02 15.30 2.30
CA ILE A 278 -18.22 15.87 2.92
C ILE A 278 -18.94 16.68 1.85
N LYS A 279 -20.19 16.31 1.57
CA LYS A 279 -21.08 17.01 0.64
C LYS A 279 -22.16 17.71 1.43
N LEU A 280 -22.02 19.01 1.61
CA LEU A 280 -23.03 19.82 2.28
C LEU A 280 -24.29 19.89 1.40
N GLY A 281 -25.45 19.69 2.01
CA GLY A 281 -26.73 19.77 1.34
C GLY A 281 -27.46 21.07 1.69
N ASP A 282 -27.70 21.92 0.69
CA ASP A 282 -28.50 23.14 0.90
C ASP A 282 -30.00 22.82 0.98
N LYS A 283 -30.49 22.06 -0.01
CA LYS A 283 -31.89 21.61 -0.17
C LYS A 283 -32.10 20.12 0.07
N GLY A 284 -31.04 19.40 0.46
CA GLY A 284 -31.03 17.96 0.68
C GLY A 284 -30.13 17.59 1.86
N PRO A 285 -29.97 16.30 2.19
CA PRO A 285 -29.16 15.90 3.32
C PRO A 285 -27.68 16.19 3.08
N THR A 286 -26.97 16.55 4.14
CA THR A 286 -25.50 16.51 4.14
C THR A 286 -25.05 15.05 4.14
N LYS A 287 -24.10 14.72 3.26
CA LYS A 287 -23.53 13.37 3.14
C LYS A 287 -22.08 13.37 3.54
N VAL A 288 -21.72 12.49 4.47
CA VAL A 288 -20.33 12.24 4.85
C VAL A 288 -19.92 10.87 4.31
N MET A 289 -18.94 10.85 3.41
CA MET A 289 -18.48 9.63 2.74
C MET A 289 -17.32 9.03 3.54
N LEU A 290 -17.55 7.86 4.15
CA LEU A 290 -16.51 7.09 4.80
C LEU A 290 -15.71 6.27 3.77
N SER A 291 -14.41 6.49 3.77
CA SER A 291 -13.46 5.92 2.84
C SER A 291 -13.36 4.41 2.98
N ARG A 292 -13.55 3.69 1.88
CA ARG A 292 -13.23 2.26 1.76
C ARG A 292 -12.22 2.00 0.66
N ARG A 293 -12.71 1.71 -0.54
CA ARG A 293 -11.95 1.59 -1.79
C ARG A 293 -12.39 2.71 -2.72
N ILE A 294 -11.53 3.11 -3.66
CA ILE A 294 -11.91 4.08 -4.70
C ILE A 294 -13.29 3.73 -5.27
N GLY A 295 -14.19 4.72 -5.30
CA GLY A 295 -15.51 4.60 -5.92
C GLY A 295 -16.53 3.77 -5.12
N SER A 296 -16.19 3.34 -3.91
CA SER A 296 -17.08 2.57 -3.05
C SER A 296 -17.02 3.03 -1.60
N ASP A 297 -17.10 4.34 -1.39
CA ASP A 297 -17.21 4.91 -0.05
C ASP A 297 -18.60 4.63 0.56
N PHE A 298 -18.67 4.57 1.88
CA PHE A 298 -19.90 4.30 2.63
C PHE A 298 -20.54 5.61 3.12
N PRO A 299 -21.76 5.95 2.69
CA PRO A 299 -22.40 7.21 3.05
C PRO A 299 -22.99 7.18 4.47
N LEU A 300 -22.71 8.24 5.23
CA LEU A 300 -23.51 8.70 6.36
C LEU A 300 -24.40 9.83 5.89
N VAL A 301 -25.66 9.81 6.29
CA VAL A 301 -26.68 10.76 5.84
C VAL A 301 -27.20 11.57 7.02
N PHE A 302 -27.06 12.89 6.94
CA PHE A 302 -27.54 13.86 7.92
C PHE A 302 -28.65 14.68 7.28
N PHE A 303 -29.90 14.45 7.68
CA PHE A 303 -31.03 15.28 7.25
C PHE A 303 -31.12 16.59 8.04
N ASP A 304 -30.66 16.56 9.28
CA ASP A 304 -30.62 17.72 10.17
C ASP A 304 -29.21 18.34 10.20
N LYS A 305 -29.15 19.65 9.92
CA LYS A 305 -27.90 20.43 9.89
C LYS A 305 -27.33 20.63 11.30
N ASP A 306 -28.18 20.70 12.32
CA ASP A 306 -27.77 20.87 13.71
C ASP A 306 -27.17 19.58 14.25
N VAL A 307 -27.72 18.42 13.86
CA VAL A 307 -27.12 17.11 14.15
C VAL A 307 -25.73 17.00 13.51
N PHE A 308 -25.60 17.41 12.24
CA PHE A 308 -24.29 17.44 11.56
C PHE A 308 -23.29 18.35 12.29
N GLY A 309 -23.67 19.61 12.55
CA GLY A 309 -22.81 20.58 13.23
C GLY A 309 -22.39 20.11 14.63
N SER A 310 -23.36 19.65 15.42
CA SER A 310 -23.14 19.24 16.81
C SER A 310 -22.38 17.90 16.93
N SER A 311 -22.40 17.04 15.90
CA SER A 311 -21.59 15.82 15.89
C SER A 311 -20.08 16.09 15.79
N GLY A 312 -19.69 17.29 15.37
CA GLY A 312 -18.29 17.68 15.16
C GLY A 312 -17.62 17.04 13.96
N ILE A 313 -18.26 16.08 13.26
CA ILE A 313 -17.67 15.30 12.17
C ILE A 313 -17.13 16.15 11.01
N GLY A 314 -17.67 17.35 10.82
CA GLY A 314 -17.20 18.32 9.83
C GLY A 314 -15.71 18.66 9.94
N GLY A 315 -15.17 18.68 11.16
CA GLY A 315 -13.75 18.94 11.41
C GLY A 315 -12.82 17.75 11.17
N TYR A 316 -13.38 16.55 10.98
CA TYR A 316 -12.62 15.28 10.95
C TYR A 316 -12.36 14.77 9.53
N ARG A 317 -12.45 15.61 8.50
CA ARG A 317 -12.06 15.20 7.14
C ARG A 317 -10.60 14.76 7.13
N GLY A 318 -10.37 13.55 6.60
CA GLY A 318 -9.09 12.85 6.60
C GLY A 318 -8.92 11.91 7.79
N GLU A 319 -9.72 12.03 8.84
CA GLU A 319 -9.56 11.33 10.12
C GLU A 319 -10.52 10.14 10.30
N PHE A 320 -10.14 9.21 11.18
CA PHE A 320 -10.99 8.11 11.58
C PHE A 320 -12.07 8.55 12.56
N VAL A 321 -13.28 8.03 12.36
CA VAL A 321 -14.43 8.17 13.25
C VAL A 321 -15.06 6.81 13.49
N ILE A 322 -15.72 6.67 14.63
CA ILE A 322 -16.56 5.52 14.95
C ILE A 322 -18.02 5.98 14.83
N VAL A 323 -18.84 5.18 14.14
CA VAL A 323 -20.25 5.48 13.89
C VAL A 323 -21.11 4.36 14.42
N ARG A 324 -22.01 4.67 15.35
CA ARG A 324 -23.06 3.75 15.80
C ARG A 324 -24.37 4.07 15.07
N GLY A 325 -24.98 3.08 14.44
CA GLY A 325 -26.27 3.30 13.80
C GLY A 325 -26.81 2.10 13.04
N ILE A 326 -28.04 2.23 12.57
CA ILE A 326 -28.74 1.19 11.83
C ILE A 326 -28.28 1.22 10.37
N VAL A 327 -27.82 0.08 9.85
CA VAL A 327 -27.52 -0.07 8.42
C VAL A 327 -28.83 -0.14 7.67
N SER A 328 -29.02 0.77 6.72
CA SER A 328 -30.21 0.81 5.87
C SER A 328 -29.81 0.78 4.40
N LYS A 329 -30.77 0.46 3.53
CA LYS A 329 -30.59 0.47 2.08
C LYS A 329 -31.37 1.64 1.50
N TRP A 330 -30.76 2.38 0.58
CA TRP A 330 -31.44 3.40 -0.21
C TRP A 330 -31.24 3.14 -1.69
N HIS A 331 -32.31 3.27 -2.47
CA HIS A 331 -32.25 3.11 -3.92
C HIS A 331 -31.78 4.40 -4.60
N ASN A 332 -30.57 4.37 -5.14
CA ASN A 332 -30.00 5.47 -5.91
C ASN A 332 -30.59 5.48 -7.33
N ARG A 333 -31.60 6.33 -7.54
CA ARG A 333 -32.32 6.44 -8.82
C ARG A 333 -31.44 6.85 -9.99
N TRP A 334 -30.35 7.58 -9.76
CA TRP A 334 -29.45 8.03 -10.83
C TRP A 334 -28.45 6.96 -11.26
N ARG A 335 -28.05 6.08 -10.33
CA ARG A 335 -27.14 4.96 -10.59
C ARG A 335 -27.86 3.64 -10.81
N HIS A 336 -29.19 3.63 -10.71
CA HIS A 336 -30.05 2.46 -10.80
C HIS A 336 -29.57 1.30 -9.92
N ARG A 337 -29.14 1.61 -8.69
CA ARG A 337 -28.62 0.61 -7.76
C ARG A 337 -28.94 0.96 -6.32
N ASP A 338 -29.00 -0.06 -5.49
CA ASP A 338 -29.11 0.13 -4.07
C ASP A 338 -27.75 0.42 -3.43
N GLU A 339 -27.74 1.32 -2.46
CA GLU A 339 -26.55 1.70 -1.69
C GLU A 339 -26.86 1.54 -0.20
N LEU A 340 -25.93 0.93 0.55
CA LEU A 340 -26.01 0.87 2.00
C LEU A 340 -25.63 2.22 2.59
N GLN A 341 -26.26 2.60 3.69
CA GLN A 341 -26.00 3.85 4.40
C GLN A 341 -26.31 3.72 5.89
N ILE A 342 -25.85 4.69 6.67
CA ILE A 342 -26.35 4.96 8.03
C ILE A 342 -26.94 6.36 8.04
N VAL A 343 -28.18 6.49 8.52
CA VAL A 343 -28.77 7.80 8.81
C VAL A 343 -28.36 8.20 10.22
N VAL A 344 -27.82 9.42 10.35
CA VAL A 344 -27.37 9.98 11.63
C VAL A 344 -28.43 10.98 12.11
N ASN A 345 -29.13 10.60 13.16
CA ASN A 345 -30.23 11.36 13.76
C ASN A 345 -29.84 12.05 15.06
N THR A 346 -28.75 11.63 15.70
CA THR A 346 -28.25 12.28 16.92
C THR A 346 -26.73 12.45 16.87
N PRO A 347 -26.17 13.52 17.46
CA PRO A 347 -24.72 13.74 17.51
C PRO A 347 -23.95 12.58 18.16
N GLY A 348 -24.53 11.95 19.18
CA GLY A 348 -23.91 10.85 19.93
C GLY A 348 -23.68 9.57 19.13
N GLN A 349 -24.26 9.45 17.93
CA GLN A 349 -23.93 8.36 17.01
C GLN A 349 -22.52 8.46 16.44
N ILE A 350 -21.90 9.64 16.48
CA ILE A 350 -20.53 9.86 16.01
C ILE A 350 -19.59 9.98 17.21
N THR A 351 -18.55 9.16 17.18
CA THR A 351 -17.40 9.28 18.09
C THR A 351 -16.17 9.67 17.29
N VAL A 352 -15.54 10.75 17.71
CA VAL A 352 -14.34 11.32 17.10
C VAL A 352 -13.16 11.29 18.08
N SER A 353 -11.93 11.24 17.59
CA SER A 353 -10.75 11.23 18.47
C SER A 353 -10.46 12.64 18.99
N LYS A 354 -10.45 12.83 20.31
CA LYS A 354 -10.00 14.09 20.94
C LYS A 354 -8.48 14.25 20.96
N MET A 355 -7.75 13.16 20.76
CA MET A 355 -6.28 13.13 20.82
C MET A 355 -5.64 13.41 19.47
N VAL A 356 -6.37 13.11 18.38
CA VAL A 356 -5.94 13.49 17.04
C VAL A 356 -6.03 15.01 16.97
N PRO A 357 -4.92 15.71 16.74
CA PRO A 357 -4.99 17.16 16.65
C PRO A 357 -5.93 17.53 15.51
N ASN A 358 -6.73 18.58 15.71
CA ASN A 358 -7.75 18.97 14.73
C ASN A 358 -7.08 19.56 13.48
N TYR A 359 -6.75 18.68 12.53
CA TYR A 359 -6.12 19.03 11.26
C TYR A 359 -7.13 19.06 10.12
N SER A 360 -8.27 19.73 10.31
CA SER A 360 -9.31 19.87 9.29
C SER A 360 -8.71 20.05 7.87
N GLY A 361 -8.97 19.05 7.00
CA GLY A 361 -8.54 18.98 5.60
C GLY A 361 -7.17 18.36 5.33
N TRP A 362 -6.54 17.67 6.28
CA TRP A 362 -5.29 16.97 6.02
C TRP A 362 -5.50 15.69 5.20
N ASP A 363 -5.27 15.78 3.88
CA ASP A 363 -5.05 14.63 3.00
C ASP A 363 -4.01 14.96 1.93
N THR A 364 -2.72 14.94 2.30
CA THR A 364 -1.62 15.03 1.31
C THR A 364 -1.23 13.65 0.77
N GLU A 365 -1.39 12.58 1.55
CA GLU A 365 -1.02 11.23 1.12
C GLU A 365 -2.00 10.61 0.13
N GLY A 366 -3.31 10.88 0.25
CA GLY A 366 -4.28 10.35 -0.69
C GLY A 366 -4.09 10.91 -2.10
N GLU A 367 -3.64 12.15 -2.24
CA GLU A 367 -3.29 12.73 -3.53
C GLU A 367 -1.99 12.16 -4.10
N VAL A 368 -0.95 12.03 -3.27
CA VAL A 368 0.33 11.41 -3.68
C VAL A 368 0.12 9.95 -4.08
N GLU A 369 -0.53 9.15 -3.24
CA GLU A 369 -0.79 7.74 -3.54
C GLU A 369 -1.68 7.57 -4.78
N ARG A 370 -2.62 8.49 -5.06
CA ARG A 370 -3.35 8.51 -6.34
C ARG A 370 -2.43 8.75 -7.51
N ALA A 371 -1.64 9.81 -7.46
CA ALA A 371 -0.73 10.18 -8.53
C ALA A 371 0.26 9.05 -8.83
N GLU A 372 0.80 8.39 -7.80
CA GLU A 372 1.66 7.22 -7.95
C GLU A 372 0.96 6.04 -8.61
N VAL A 373 -0.25 5.71 -8.17
CA VAL A 373 -1.04 4.62 -8.76
C VAL A 373 -1.42 4.92 -10.21
N GLU A 374 -1.72 6.17 -10.54
CA GLU A 374 -2.01 6.61 -11.90
C GLU A 374 -0.77 6.56 -12.80
N ALA A 375 0.37 7.08 -12.33
CA ALA A 375 1.65 7.00 -13.02
C ALA A 375 2.07 5.54 -13.26
N GLU A 376 1.89 4.66 -12.28
CA GLU A 376 2.16 3.23 -12.44
C GLU A 376 1.25 2.60 -13.50
N ARG A 377 -0.06 2.91 -13.48
CA ARG A 377 -0.99 2.40 -14.49
C ARG A 377 -0.64 2.87 -15.90
N GLN A 378 -0.10 4.07 -16.04
CA GLN A 378 0.38 4.57 -17.32
C GLN A 378 1.63 3.81 -17.77
N HIS A 379 2.63 3.66 -16.90
CA HIS A 379 3.85 2.91 -17.20
C HIS A 379 3.56 1.47 -17.65
N TRP A 380 2.64 0.77 -16.99
CA TRP A 380 2.25 -0.58 -17.40
C TRP A 380 1.53 -0.63 -18.75
N ARG A 381 0.75 0.41 -19.10
CA ARG A 381 0.13 0.51 -20.43
C ARG A 381 1.21 0.65 -21.50
N GLU A 382 2.22 1.48 -21.26
CA GLU A 382 3.36 1.67 -22.17
C GLU A 382 4.17 0.39 -22.35
N LEU A 383 4.50 -0.34 -21.27
CA LEU A 383 5.21 -1.61 -21.35
C LEU A 383 4.44 -2.69 -22.11
N LEU A 384 3.11 -2.76 -21.92
CA LEU A 384 2.26 -3.69 -22.66
C LEU A 384 2.22 -3.35 -24.15
N GLN A 385 2.15 -2.06 -24.50
CA GLN A 385 2.20 -1.60 -25.88
C GLN A 385 3.54 -1.99 -26.53
N GLN A 386 4.67 -1.72 -25.88
CA GLN A 386 6.00 -2.09 -26.39
C GLN A 386 6.16 -3.60 -26.59
N GLN A 387 5.62 -4.42 -25.69
CA GLN A 387 5.61 -5.87 -25.86
C GLN A 387 4.75 -6.31 -27.05
N GLN A 388 3.61 -5.66 -27.27
CA GLN A 388 2.74 -5.95 -28.39
C GLN A 388 3.41 -5.54 -29.72
N ASP A 389 3.98 -4.34 -29.79
CA ASP A 389 4.69 -3.84 -30.96
C ASP A 389 5.89 -4.74 -31.31
N LYS A 390 6.62 -5.22 -30.31
CA LYS A 390 7.73 -6.17 -30.51
C LYS A 390 7.25 -7.52 -31.05
N VAL A 391 6.12 -8.03 -30.56
CA VAL A 391 5.53 -9.28 -31.06
C VAL A 391 5.02 -9.09 -32.50
N GLU A 392 4.47 -7.92 -32.84
CA GLU A 392 4.02 -7.59 -34.19
C GLU A 392 5.21 -7.43 -35.16
N GLN A 393 6.31 -6.82 -34.73
CA GLN A 393 7.55 -6.72 -35.51
C GLN A 393 8.24 -8.08 -35.73
N GLU A 394 8.26 -8.95 -34.71
CA GLU A 394 8.79 -10.33 -34.84
C GLU A 394 7.86 -11.25 -35.66
N ALA A 395 6.62 -10.83 -35.94
CA ALA A 395 5.64 -11.57 -36.73
C ALA A 395 5.52 -11.10 -38.19
N GLN A 396 6.25 -10.04 -38.59
CA GLN A 396 6.38 -9.66 -39.99
C GLN A 396 7.43 -10.56 -40.67
N PRO A 397 7.08 -11.20 -41.81
CA PRO A 397 7.93 -12.20 -42.48
C PRO A 397 9.20 -11.64 -43.12
#